data_AF-A0A3S1CPL7-F1
#
_entry.id   AF-A0A3S1CPL7-F1
#
_cell.length_a   1.000
_cell.length_b   1.000
_cell.length_c   1.000
_cell.angle_alpha   90.00
_cell.angle_beta   90.00
_cell.angle_gamma   90.00
#
_symmetry.space_group_name_H-M   'P 1'
#
loop_
_entity.id
_entity.type
_entity.pdbx_description
1 polymer ?
#
loop_
_entity_poly.entity_id
_entity_poly.type
_entity_poly.pdbx_seq_one_letter_code
_entity_poly.pdbx_strand_id
1 'polypeptide(L)'
;MSTVNTIIDVNDARFALEAYYHYVAIQDYEQACDVILTERSNRNYRSLTLGSSLYQLGLLQKVVDVINPIIPKIQDDNRLIHLYHILGYTYRIIGSLGLALQCFDKSIEVFNRVAVKQEYIEMRTWFNIGLCKMELWEVEAAKFYLTKVYEFSLTNINYHNYTVYSQSCLIYLNSYTDCKTDVLFMADKAINSLTLSTSINSWGAGHNARQSCIFL
;
A
#
# COMPACT_ATOMS: atom_id res chain seq x y z
N MET A 1 -26.68 15.75 -2.45
CA MET A 1 -25.31 16.29 -2.66
C MET A 1 -24.75 15.62 -3.90
N SER A 2 -24.14 16.38 -4.81
CA SER A 2 -23.49 15.84 -6.01
C SER A 2 -22.25 15.06 -5.62
N THR A 3 -22.23 13.75 -5.90
CA THR A 3 -21.10 12.87 -5.58
C THR A 3 -19.91 13.20 -6.50
N VAL A 4 -18.74 13.43 -5.90
CA VAL A 4 -17.49 13.63 -6.65
C VAL A 4 -17.02 12.27 -7.16
N ASN A 5 -17.08 12.07 -8.47
CA ASN A 5 -16.74 10.79 -9.11
C ASN A 5 -15.29 10.73 -9.61
N THR A 6 -14.59 11.87 -9.65
CA THR A 6 -13.23 11.99 -10.20
C THR A 6 -12.35 12.85 -9.29
N ILE A 7 -11.11 12.43 -9.06
CA ILE A 7 -10.08 13.17 -8.31
C ILE A 7 -8.87 13.40 -9.22
N ILE A 8 -8.75 14.61 -9.78
CA ILE A 8 -7.68 15.02 -10.70
C ILE A 8 -6.64 15.86 -9.95
N ASP A 9 -7.06 16.68 -8.99
CA ASP A 9 -6.19 17.55 -8.23
C ASP A 9 -6.60 17.71 -6.76
N VAL A 10 -5.90 18.60 -6.05
CA VAL A 10 -6.12 18.90 -4.62
C VAL A 10 -7.52 19.50 -4.38
N ASN A 11 -8.06 20.27 -5.32
CA ASN A 11 -9.39 20.88 -5.16
C ASN A 11 -10.48 19.82 -5.22
N ASP A 12 -10.38 18.87 -6.14
CA ASP A 12 -11.32 17.74 -6.22
C ASP A 12 -11.30 16.91 -4.94
N ALA A 13 -10.09 16.62 -4.43
CA ALA A 13 -9.92 15.88 -3.19
C ALA A 13 -10.51 16.63 -1.98
N ARG A 14 -10.32 17.95 -1.92
CA ARG A 14 -10.92 18.80 -0.89
C ARG A 14 -12.44 18.83 -0.98
N PHE A 15 -12.99 18.96 -2.18
CA PHE A 15 -14.44 18.95 -2.41
C PHE A 15 -15.05 17.60 -2.02
N ALA A 16 -14.38 16.48 -2.35
CA ALA A 16 -14.82 15.16 -1.90
C ALA A 16 -14.81 15.00 -0.37
N LEU A 17 -13.90 15.67 0.34
CA LEU A 17 -13.84 15.69 1.81
C LEU A 17 -14.95 16.52 2.48
N GLU A 18 -15.67 17.39 1.76
CA GLU A 18 -16.78 18.14 2.35
C GLU A 18 -17.85 17.18 2.91
N ALA A 19 -18.20 16.15 2.15
CA ALA A 19 -19.11 15.10 2.60
C ALA A 19 -18.62 14.39 3.87
N TYR A 20 -17.31 14.13 3.97
CA TYR A 20 -16.71 13.55 5.18
C TYR A 20 -16.97 14.44 6.40
N TYR A 21 -16.72 15.75 6.30
CA TYR A 21 -16.92 16.66 7.43
C TYR A 21 -18.39 16.79 7.83
N HIS A 22 -19.31 16.73 6.87
CA HIS A 22 -20.75 16.70 7.15
C HIS A 22 -21.15 15.45 7.93
N TYR A 23 -20.65 14.27 7.55
CA TYR A 23 -20.93 13.02 8.27
C TYR A 23 -20.33 13.01 9.67
N VAL A 24 -19.10 13.50 9.84
CA VAL A 24 -18.48 13.68 11.17
C VAL A 24 -19.31 14.61 12.05
N ALA A 25 -19.84 15.72 11.51
CA ALA A 25 -20.63 16.68 12.28
C ALA A 25 -21.92 16.08 12.85
N ILE A 26 -22.53 15.12 12.15
CA ILE A 26 -23.72 14.38 12.61
C ILE A 26 -23.37 13.04 13.30
N GLN A 27 -22.08 12.79 13.57
CA GLN A 27 -21.56 11.58 14.19
C GLN A 27 -21.84 10.28 13.43
N ASP A 28 -22.04 10.36 12.12
CA ASP A 28 -22.15 9.20 11.23
C ASP A 28 -20.76 8.80 10.73
N TYR A 29 -19.98 8.17 11.61
CA TYR A 29 -18.59 7.80 11.33
C TYR A 29 -18.46 6.72 10.25
N GLU A 30 -19.49 5.90 10.08
CA GLU A 30 -19.54 4.85 9.07
C GLU A 30 -19.65 5.46 7.67
N GLN A 31 -20.53 6.45 7.47
CA GLN A 31 -20.58 7.19 6.21
C GLN A 31 -19.36 8.08 6.00
N ALA A 32 -18.79 8.65 7.06
CA ALA A 32 -17.51 9.37 6.95
C ALA A 32 -16.38 8.44 6.45
N CYS A 33 -16.32 7.21 6.96
CA CYS A 33 -15.40 6.18 6.49
C CYS A 33 -15.63 5.85 5.00
N ASP A 34 -16.88 5.66 4.60
CA ASP A 34 -17.23 5.39 3.20
C ASP A 34 -16.74 6.49 2.26
N VAL A 35 -16.77 7.77 2.66
CA VAL A 35 -16.22 8.85 1.84
C VAL A 35 -14.73 8.64 1.55
N ILE A 36 -13.95 8.20 2.55
CA ILE A 36 -12.51 7.92 2.44
C ILE A 36 -12.25 6.69 1.56
N LEU A 37 -13.06 5.64 1.72
CA LEU A 37 -12.86 4.35 1.07
C LEU A 37 -13.48 4.27 -0.33
N THR A 38 -14.45 5.12 -0.66
CA THR A 38 -15.09 5.13 -1.97
C THR A 38 -14.07 5.38 -3.06
N GLU A 39 -14.03 4.50 -4.05
CA GLU A 39 -13.14 4.66 -5.19
C GLU A 39 -13.67 5.71 -6.16
N ARG A 40 -12.75 6.49 -6.70
CA ARG A 40 -13.01 7.56 -7.66
C ARG A 40 -12.00 7.48 -8.78
N SER A 41 -12.41 7.86 -9.97
CA SER A 41 -11.52 7.86 -11.14
C SER A 41 -10.44 8.93 -10.97
N ASN A 42 -9.22 8.64 -11.39
CA ASN A 42 -8.14 9.63 -11.43
C ASN A 42 -7.74 9.99 -12.88
N ARG A 43 -6.74 10.86 -13.04
CA ARG A 43 -6.18 11.29 -14.35
C ARG A 43 -5.83 10.14 -15.30
N ASN A 44 -5.49 8.97 -14.76
CA ASN A 44 -5.05 7.82 -15.53
C ASN A 44 -6.17 6.78 -15.71
N TYR A 45 -7.44 7.17 -15.51
CA TYR A 45 -8.61 6.28 -15.52
C TYR A 45 -8.48 5.10 -14.54
N ARG A 46 -7.68 5.27 -13.49
CA ARG A 46 -7.58 4.29 -12.41
C ARG A 46 -8.55 4.68 -11.31
N SER A 47 -9.25 3.68 -10.80
CA SER A 47 -10.11 3.79 -9.64
C SER A 47 -9.24 3.71 -8.39
N LEU A 48 -9.27 4.74 -7.55
CA LEU A 48 -8.55 4.80 -6.29
C LEU A 48 -9.46 5.32 -5.19
N THR A 49 -9.30 4.80 -3.97
CA THR A 49 -9.98 5.37 -2.80
C THR A 49 -9.58 6.85 -2.62
N LEU A 50 -10.43 7.67 -2.00
CA LEU A 50 -10.07 9.05 -1.68
C LEU A 50 -8.83 9.10 -0.78
N GLY A 51 -8.74 8.22 0.22
CA GLY A 51 -7.53 8.09 1.04
C GLY A 51 -6.27 7.84 0.21
N SER A 52 -6.37 7.00 -0.82
CA SER A 52 -5.25 6.74 -1.73
C SER A 52 -4.89 7.92 -2.62
N SER A 53 -5.90 8.64 -3.09
CA SER A 53 -5.72 9.85 -3.89
C SER A 53 -5.07 10.97 -3.09
N LEU A 54 -5.45 11.14 -1.82
CA LEU A 54 -4.88 12.15 -0.92
C LEU A 54 -3.37 11.99 -0.75
N TYR A 55 -2.88 10.78 -0.45
CA TYR A 55 -1.43 10.60 -0.32
C TYR A 55 -0.70 10.73 -1.68
N GLN A 56 -1.32 10.35 -2.81
CA GLN A 56 -0.72 10.55 -4.14
C GLN A 56 -0.58 12.04 -4.49
N LEU A 57 -1.49 12.87 -3.98
CA LEU A 57 -1.45 14.33 -4.10
C LEU A 57 -0.53 14.98 -3.05
N GLY A 58 0.19 14.20 -2.24
CA GLY A 58 1.10 14.71 -1.20
C GLY A 58 0.39 15.21 0.06
N LEU A 59 -0.91 14.98 0.20
CA LEU A 59 -1.71 15.43 1.36
C LEU A 59 -1.62 14.41 2.52
N LEU A 60 -0.39 14.01 2.87
CA LEU A 60 -0.12 12.92 3.82
C LEU A 60 -0.71 13.21 5.20
N GLN A 61 -0.46 14.41 5.75
CA GLN A 61 -1.01 14.80 7.04
C GLN A 61 -2.54 14.82 7.02
N LYS A 62 -3.15 15.20 5.89
CA LYS A 62 -4.62 15.20 5.77
C LYS A 62 -5.20 13.80 5.91
N VAL A 63 -4.55 12.78 5.34
CA VAL A 63 -4.97 11.37 5.52
C VAL A 63 -4.94 10.99 7.00
N VAL A 64 -3.88 11.35 7.71
CA VAL A 64 -3.74 11.11 9.15
C VAL A 64 -4.86 11.82 9.93
N ASP A 65 -5.12 13.10 9.63
CA ASP A 65 -6.12 13.93 10.30
C ASP A 65 -7.55 13.39 10.14
N VAL A 66 -7.89 12.81 8.97
CA VAL A 66 -9.25 12.33 8.71
C VAL A 66 -9.47 10.87 9.15
N ILE A 67 -8.42 10.04 9.16
CA ILE A 67 -8.55 8.62 9.53
C ILE A 67 -8.43 8.42 11.04
N ASN A 68 -7.42 9.00 11.71
CA ASN A 68 -7.16 8.73 13.14
C ASN A 68 -8.39 8.96 14.04
N PRO A 69 -9.15 10.07 13.91
CA PRO A 69 -10.26 10.35 14.83
C PRO A 69 -11.43 9.37 14.69
N ILE A 70 -11.63 8.78 13.50
CA ILE A 70 -12.79 7.93 13.23
C ILE A 70 -12.52 6.45 13.53
N ILE A 71 -11.27 5.98 13.49
CA ILE A 71 -10.89 4.58 13.79
C ILE A 71 -11.59 4.02 15.04
N PRO A 72 -11.56 4.67 16.22
CA PRO A 72 -12.17 4.11 17.43
C PRO A 72 -13.71 4.09 17.40
N LYS A 73 -14.34 4.64 16.36
CA LYS A 73 -15.80 4.72 16.18
C LYS A 73 -16.33 3.73 15.17
N ILE A 74 -15.49 3.20 14.28
CA ILE A 74 -15.87 2.23 13.25
C ILE A 74 -16.07 0.86 13.89
N GLN A 75 -17.21 0.23 13.57
CA GLN A 75 -17.55 -1.12 14.04
C GLN A 75 -17.30 -2.18 12.98
N ASP A 76 -17.33 -1.81 11.70
CA ASP A 76 -17.10 -2.75 10.61
C ASP A 76 -15.61 -3.10 10.45
N ASP A 77 -15.29 -4.37 10.66
CA ASP A 77 -13.93 -4.89 10.57
C ASP A 77 -13.33 -4.74 9.16
N ASN A 78 -14.13 -4.85 8.10
CA ASN A 78 -13.62 -4.67 6.74
C ASN A 78 -13.17 -3.23 6.51
N ARG A 79 -13.94 -2.23 6.97
CA ARG A 79 -13.58 -0.82 6.93
C ARG A 79 -12.32 -0.55 7.74
N LEU A 80 -12.20 -1.13 8.94
CA LEU A 80 -11.00 -0.99 9.77
C LEU A 80 -9.74 -1.50 9.07
N ILE A 81 -9.79 -2.66 8.42
CA ILE A 81 -8.68 -3.20 7.61
C ILE A 81 -8.20 -2.17 6.59
N HIS A 82 -9.12 -1.59 5.81
CA HIS A 82 -8.77 -0.61 4.77
C HIS A 82 -8.22 0.68 5.36
N LEU A 83 -8.82 1.20 6.45
CA LEU A 83 -8.33 2.40 7.13
C LEU A 83 -6.92 2.21 7.67
N TYR A 84 -6.65 1.09 8.36
CA TYR A 84 -5.31 0.77 8.86
C TYR A 84 -4.30 0.60 7.73
N HIS A 85 -4.67 -0.05 6.63
CA HIS A 85 -3.79 -0.18 5.48
C HIS A 85 -3.44 1.19 4.87
N ILE A 86 -4.43 2.07 4.64
CA ILE A 86 -4.19 3.42 4.09
C ILE A 86 -3.32 4.25 5.04
N LEU A 87 -3.63 4.21 6.34
CA LEU A 87 -2.90 4.95 7.36
C LEU A 87 -1.47 4.44 7.52
N GLY A 88 -1.26 3.12 7.53
CA GLY A 88 0.06 2.49 7.60
C GLY A 88 0.92 2.84 6.39
N TYR A 89 0.35 2.77 5.19
CA TYR A 89 1.04 3.21 3.96
C TYR A 89 1.42 4.69 4.02
N THR A 90 0.52 5.53 4.55
CA THR A 90 0.78 6.97 4.72
C THR A 90 1.93 7.21 5.69
N TYR A 91 1.94 6.55 6.86
CA TYR A 91 3.06 6.66 7.80
C TYR A 91 4.38 6.17 7.24
N ARG A 92 4.38 5.13 6.39
CA ARG A 92 5.60 4.68 5.69
C ARG A 92 6.15 5.78 4.78
N ILE A 93 5.29 6.44 3.98
CA ILE A 93 5.72 7.56 3.13
C ILE A 93 6.25 8.74 3.97
N ILE A 94 5.64 9.01 5.12
CA ILE A 94 6.11 10.04 6.06
C ILE A 94 7.50 9.69 6.64
N GLY A 95 7.89 8.41 6.65
CA GLY A 95 9.10 7.90 7.29
C GLY A 95 8.90 7.45 8.75
N SER A 96 7.66 7.45 9.24
CA SER A 96 7.29 7.01 10.59
C SER A 96 7.09 5.49 10.64
N LEU A 97 8.16 4.73 10.41
CA LEU A 97 8.09 3.26 10.19
C LEU A 97 7.49 2.50 11.38
N GLY A 98 7.73 2.94 12.62
CA GLY A 98 7.12 2.33 13.80
C GLY A 98 5.59 2.46 13.82
N LEU A 99 5.06 3.63 13.47
CA LEU A 99 3.61 3.84 13.36
C LEU A 99 3.01 3.08 12.17
N ALA A 100 3.75 3.00 11.05
CA ALA A 100 3.36 2.22 9.89
C ALA A 100 3.17 0.74 10.26
N LEU A 101 4.17 0.14 10.91
CA LEU A 101 4.12 -1.24 11.38
C LEU A 101 2.96 -1.47 12.36
N GLN A 102 2.75 -0.58 13.33
CA GLN A 102 1.60 -0.68 14.24
C GLN A 102 0.26 -0.70 13.51
N CYS A 103 0.10 0.09 12.44
CA CYS A 103 -1.12 0.08 11.63
C CYS A 103 -1.27 -1.24 10.87
N PHE A 104 -0.19 -1.73 10.25
CA PHE A 104 -0.22 -3.01 9.54
C PHE A 104 -0.50 -4.20 10.46
N ASP A 105 0.08 -4.21 11.66
CA ASP A 105 -0.17 -5.24 12.67
C ASP A 105 -1.64 -5.24 13.10
N LYS A 106 -2.23 -4.07 13.36
CA LYS A 106 -3.67 -3.94 13.62
C LYS A 106 -4.52 -4.44 12.44
N SER A 107 -4.11 -4.15 11.21
CA SER A 107 -4.81 -4.69 10.04
C SER A 107 -4.77 -6.22 9.99
N ILE A 108 -3.62 -6.84 10.31
CA ILE A 108 -3.46 -8.30 10.38
C ILE A 108 -4.30 -8.91 11.50
N GLU A 109 -4.36 -8.26 12.65
CA GLU A 109 -5.19 -8.69 13.77
C GLU A 109 -6.68 -8.74 13.38
N VAL A 110 -7.16 -7.72 12.65
CA VAL A 110 -8.55 -7.69 12.15
C VAL A 110 -8.76 -8.74 11.05
N PHE A 111 -7.77 -8.94 10.15
CA PHE A 111 -7.83 -10.01 9.15
C PHE A 111 -8.05 -11.40 9.75
N ASN A 112 -7.52 -11.65 10.94
CA ASN A 112 -7.68 -12.93 11.62
C ASN A 112 -9.07 -13.14 12.24
N ARG A 113 -9.85 -12.06 12.39
CA ARG A 113 -11.21 -12.09 12.95
C ARG A 113 -12.30 -12.16 11.88
N VAL A 114 -12.04 -11.67 10.68
CA VAL A 114 -13.03 -11.68 9.58
C VAL A 114 -13.17 -13.07 8.94
N ALA A 115 -14.41 -13.46 8.65
CA ALA A 115 -14.73 -14.73 7.99
C ALA A 115 -14.34 -14.76 6.51
N VAL A 116 -14.48 -13.63 5.81
CA VAL A 116 -14.13 -13.48 4.40
C VAL A 116 -12.76 -12.84 4.29
N LYS A 117 -11.78 -13.59 3.78
CA LYS A 117 -10.41 -13.10 3.61
C LYS A 117 -10.33 -12.14 2.43
N GLN A 118 -9.84 -10.93 2.68
CA GLN A 118 -9.51 -9.97 1.62
C GLN A 118 -8.04 -10.15 1.20
N GLU A 119 -7.78 -11.27 0.54
CA GLU A 119 -6.45 -11.75 0.15
C GLU A 119 -5.56 -10.68 -0.50
N TYR A 120 -6.13 -9.87 -1.38
CA TYR A 120 -5.39 -8.81 -2.06
C TYR A 120 -4.80 -7.77 -1.09
N ILE A 121 -5.58 -7.32 -0.11
CA ILE A 121 -5.14 -6.28 0.84
C ILE A 121 -4.22 -6.90 1.89
N GLU A 122 -4.46 -8.15 2.27
CA GLU A 122 -3.59 -8.89 3.18
C GLU A 122 -2.19 -9.05 2.59
N MET A 123 -2.07 -9.49 1.34
CA MET A 123 -0.80 -9.55 0.61
C MET A 123 -0.13 -8.17 0.53
N ARG A 124 -0.88 -7.11 0.21
CA ARG A 124 -0.34 -5.73 0.20
C ARG A 124 0.18 -5.28 1.56
N THR A 125 -0.48 -5.72 2.62
CA THR A 125 -0.07 -5.43 4.00
C THR A 125 1.26 -6.11 4.29
N TRP A 126 1.40 -7.41 3.98
CA TRP A 126 2.68 -8.12 4.12
C TRP A 126 3.80 -7.48 3.30
N PHE A 127 3.50 -7.05 2.08
CA PHE A 127 4.49 -6.40 1.23
C PHE A 127 4.98 -5.09 1.84
N ASN A 128 4.09 -4.25 2.35
CA ASN A 128 4.49 -3.02 3.02
C ASN A 128 5.23 -3.26 4.34
N ILE A 129 4.89 -4.31 5.10
CA ILE A 129 5.69 -4.73 6.27
C ILE A 129 7.11 -5.10 5.82
N GLY A 130 7.24 -5.91 4.76
CA GLY A 130 8.54 -6.28 4.19
C GLY A 130 9.37 -5.05 3.78
N LEU A 131 8.75 -4.05 3.16
CA LEU A 131 9.41 -2.78 2.84
C LEU A 131 9.83 -2.00 4.09
N CYS A 132 8.96 -1.85 5.09
CA CYS A 132 9.32 -1.19 6.36
C CYS A 132 10.51 -1.89 7.04
N LYS A 133 10.52 -3.23 7.05
CA LYS A 133 11.61 -4.03 7.63
C LYS A 133 12.91 -3.89 6.86
N MET A 134 12.83 -3.82 5.53
CA MET A 134 13.98 -3.51 4.67
C MET A 134 14.52 -2.10 4.95
N GLU A 135 13.65 -1.10 5.07
CA GLU A 135 14.01 0.29 5.40
C GLU A 135 14.62 0.43 6.82
N LEU A 136 14.25 -0.45 7.76
CA LEU A 136 14.85 -0.55 9.09
C LEU A 136 16.11 -1.43 9.14
N TRP A 137 16.53 -2.02 8.01
CA TRP A 137 17.61 -2.99 7.92
C TRP A 137 17.42 -4.27 8.76
N GLU A 138 16.17 -4.64 9.05
CA GLU A 138 15.81 -5.93 9.64
C GLU A 138 15.76 -7.01 8.54
N VAL A 139 16.92 -7.37 7.98
CA VAL A 139 17.06 -8.15 6.74
C VAL A 139 16.28 -9.47 6.76
N GLU A 140 16.42 -10.28 7.80
CA GLU A 140 15.76 -11.60 7.86
C GLU A 140 14.23 -11.47 7.95
N ALA A 141 13.73 -10.50 8.73
CA ALA A 141 12.30 -10.23 8.80
C ALA A 141 11.77 -9.71 7.45
N ALA A 142 12.52 -8.84 6.78
CA ALA A 142 12.16 -8.34 5.46
C ALA A 142 12.06 -9.49 4.44
N LYS A 143 13.08 -10.37 4.39
CA LYS A 143 13.08 -11.56 3.51
C LYS A 143 11.88 -12.46 3.78
N PHE A 144 11.57 -12.72 5.06
CA PHE A 144 10.41 -13.53 5.44
C PHE A 144 9.10 -13.02 4.83
N TYR A 145 8.78 -11.73 5.03
CA TYR A 145 7.54 -11.16 4.50
C TYR A 145 7.54 -11.05 2.97
N LEU A 146 8.68 -10.70 2.36
CA LEU A 146 8.79 -10.57 0.91
C LEU A 146 8.69 -11.92 0.19
N THR A 147 9.28 -12.98 0.73
CA THR A 147 9.12 -14.36 0.22
C THR A 147 7.67 -14.80 0.32
N LYS A 148 7.01 -14.54 1.46
CA LYS A 148 5.58 -14.84 1.62
C LYS A 148 4.71 -14.16 0.55
N VAL A 149 5.00 -12.89 0.24
CA VAL A 149 4.31 -12.15 -0.83
C VAL A 149 4.59 -12.75 -2.20
N TYR A 150 5.85 -13.07 -2.49
CA TYR A 150 6.28 -13.69 -3.76
C TYR A 150 5.55 -15.01 -4.02
N GLU A 151 5.56 -15.92 -3.04
CA GLU A 151 4.89 -17.21 -3.14
C GLU A 151 3.38 -17.06 -3.32
N PHE A 152 2.77 -16.16 -2.55
CA PHE A 152 1.34 -15.88 -2.65
C PHE A 152 0.97 -15.30 -4.02
N SER A 153 1.74 -14.34 -4.53
CA SER A 153 1.43 -13.68 -5.80
C SER A 153 1.62 -14.57 -7.02
N LEU A 154 2.39 -15.66 -6.92
CA LEU A 154 2.48 -16.69 -7.97
C LEU A 154 1.17 -17.46 -8.18
N THR A 155 0.31 -17.52 -7.17
CA THR A 155 -0.97 -18.27 -7.25
C THR A 155 -2.03 -17.58 -8.10
N ASN A 156 -1.86 -16.29 -8.39
CA ASN A 156 -2.87 -15.48 -9.08
C ASN A 156 -2.22 -14.48 -10.05
N ILE A 157 -2.56 -14.62 -11.34
CA ILE A 157 -2.02 -13.76 -12.41
C ILE A 157 -2.29 -12.27 -12.21
N ASN A 158 -3.38 -11.91 -11.52
CA ASN A 158 -3.72 -10.53 -11.21
C ASN A 158 -2.72 -9.87 -10.25
N TYR A 159 -1.87 -10.66 -9.57
CA TYR A 159 -0.86 -10.17 -8.63
C TYR A 159 0.55 -10.16 -9.23
N HIS A 160 0.69 -10.32 -10.55
CA HIS A 160 1.98 -10.35 -11.23
C HIS A 160 2.91 -9.18 -10.86
N ASN A 161 2.37 -7.96 -10.70
CA ASN A 161 3.16 -6.82 -10.26
C ASN A 161 3.84 -7.06 -8.90
N TYR A 162 3.15 -7.69 -7.95
CA TYR A 162 3.72 -8.02 -6.63
C TYR A 162 4.74 -9.16 -6.68
N THR A 163 4.60 -10.09 -7.64
CA THR A 163 5.65 -11.09 -7.93
C THR A 163 6.94 -10.38 -8.32
N VAL A 164 6.85 -9.45 -9.26
CA VAL A 164 8.01 -8.69 -9.75
C VAL A 164 8.61 -7.81 -8.66
N TYR A 165 7.78 -7.12 -7.87
CA TYR A 165 8.25 -6.23 -6.80
C TYR A 165 8.94 -7.00 -5.68
N SER A 166 8.30 -8.06 -5.16
CA SER A 166 8.89 -8.87 -4.08
C SER A 166 10.19 -9.53 -4.53
N GLN A 167 10.24 -10.07 -5.76
CA GLN A 167 11.46 -10.63 -6.32
C GLN A 167 12.58 -9.59 -6.40
N SER A 168 12.27 -8.37 -6.87
CA SER A 168 13.25 -7.27 -6.94
C SER A 168 13.83 -6.93 -5.57
N CYS A 169 12.99 -6.84 -4.54
CA CYS A 169 13.44 -6.59 -3.16
C CYS A 169 14.28 -7.75 -2.60
N LEU A 170 13.91 -9.00 -2.87
CA LEU A 170 14.67 -10.18 -2.43
C LEU A 170 16.06 -10.23 -3.07
N ILE A 171 16.16 -9.94 -4.37
CA ILE A 171 17.44 -9.84 -5.08
C ILE A 171 18.32 -8.76 -4.45
N TYR A 172 17.74 -7.59 -4.18
CA TYR A 172 18.44 -6.51 -3.50
C TYR A 172 18.97 -6.97 -2.13
N LEU A 173 18.15 -7.57 -1.28
CA LEU A 173 18.60 -8.05 0.03
C LEU A 173 19.66 -9.15 -0.05
N ASN A 174 19.61 -10.01 -1.08
CA ASN A 174 20.57 -11.08 -1.29
C ASN A 174 21.92 -10.57 -1.84
N SER A 175 21.95 -9.48 -2.60
CA SER A 175 23.20 -8.92 -3.10
C SER A 175 24.13 -8.40 -1.99
N TYR A 176 23.56 -7.96 -0.87
CA TYR A 176 24.29 -7.52 0.33
C TYR A 176 24.61 -8.64 1.32
N THR A 177 24.11 -9.87 1.09
CA THR A 177 24.32 -11.02 2.00
C THR A 177 25.12 -12.13 1.32
N ASP A 178 26.38 -11.86 0.97
CA ASP A 178 27.47 -12.76 0.47
C ASP A 178 27.15 -13.89 -0.56
N CYS A 179 25.91 -14.03 -1.03
CA CYS A 179 25.46 -15.10 -1.92
C CYS A 179 25.41 -14.58 -3.37
N LYS A 180 26.58 -14.21 -3.91
CA LYS A 180 26.69 -13.46 -5.18
C LYS A 180 26.31 -14.26 -6.43
N THR A 181 26.39 -15.59 -6.41
CA THR A 181 26.18 -16.44 -7.60
C THR A 181 24.70 -16.67 -7.94
N ASP A 182 23.82 -16.74 -6.94
CA ASP A 182 22.37 -16.93 -7.15
C ASP A 182 21.65 -15.63 -7.55
N VAL A 183 22.21 -14.48 -7.15
CA VAL A 183 21.65 -13.14 -7.39
C VAL A 183 21.61 -12.79 -8.88
N LEU A 184 22.64 -13.14 -9.66
CA LEU A 184 22.72 -12.86 -11.09
C LEU A 184 21.62 -13.60 -11.88
N PHE A 185 21.42 -14.88 -11.58
CA PHE A 185 20.35 -15.68 -12.21
C PHE A 185 18.95 -15.15 -11.86
N MET A 186 18.74 -14.77 -10.60
CA MET A 186 17.49 -14.17 -10.14
C MET A 186 17.23 -12.79 -10.78
N ALA A 187 18.28 -11.97 -10.92
CA ALA A 187 18.22 -10.65 -11.55
C ALA A 187 17.87 -10.73 -13.03
N ASP A 188 18.49 -11.63 -13.79
CA ASP A 188 18.17 -11.85 -15.21
C ASP A 188 16.72 -12.32 -15.38
N LYS A 189 16.23 -13.20 -14.50
CA LYS A 189 14.82 -13.63 -14.50
C LYS A 189 13.86 -12.47 -14.21
N ALA A 190 14.20 -11.60 -13.26
CA ALA A 190 13.40 -10.43 -12.91
C ALA A 190 13.38 -9.40 -14.07
N ILE A 191 14.53 -9.10 -14.66
CA ILE A 191 14.67 -8.17 -15.80
C ILE A 191 13.87 -8.66 -17.00
N ASN A 192 13.94 -9.95 -17.32
CA ASN A 192 13.15 -10.54 -18.42
C ASN A 192 11.63 -10.50 -18.14
N SER A 193 11.21 -10.62 -16.88
CA SER A 193 9.80 -10.46 -16.51
C SER A 193 9.33 -8.99 -16.59
N LEU A 194 10.22 -8.04 -16.29
CA LEU A 194 9.97 -6.60 -16.38
C LEU A 194 9.84 -6.11 -17.82
N THR A 195 10.66 -6.62 -18.75
CA THR A 195 10.61 -6.24 -20.18
C THR A 195 9.38 -6.77 -20.91
N LEU A 196 8.76 -7.84 -20.41
CA LEU A 196 7.51 -8.41 -20.94
C LEU A 196 6.24 -7.77 -20.34
N SER A 197 6.38 -7.01 -19.26
CA SER A 197 5.27 -6.42 -18.51
C SER A 197 4.94 -5.00 -18.99
N THR A 198 3.81 -4.83 -19.69
CA THR A 198 3.26 -3.51 -20.04
C THR A 198 2.54 -2.81 -18.87
N SER A 199 2.50 -3.44 -17.68
CA SER A 199 1.69 -3.02 -16.53
C SER A 199 2.47 -2.35 -15.39
N ILE A 200 3.78 -2.15 -15.54
CA ILE A 200 4.62 -1.53 -14.51
C ILE A 200 4.18 -0.07 -14.33
N ASN A 201 3.63 0.24 -13.17
CA ASN A 201 3.26 1.61 -12.82
C ASN A 201 4.52 2.48 -12.57
N SER A 202 4.35 3.80 -12.60
CA SER A 202 5.40 4.77 -12.26
C SER A 202 6.01 4.57 -10.87
N TRP A 203 5.28 3.89 -9.96
CA TRP A 203 5.76 3.49 -8.64
C TRP A 203 6.85 2.40 -8.72
N GLY A 204 6.63 1.34 -9.53
CA GLY A 204 7.63 0.32 -9.85
C GLY A 204 8.83 0.87 -10.63
N ALA A 205 8.60 1.82 -11.54
CA ALA A 205 9.70 2.49 -12.25
C ALA A 205 10.51 3.43 -11.34
N GLY A 206 9.87 4.11 -10.39
CA GLY A 206 10.53 5.05 -9.47
C GLY A 206 11.32 4.38 -8.35
N HIS A 207 10.77 3.33 -7.73
CA HIS A 207 11.43 2.61 -6.64
C HIS A 207 12.33 1.46 -7.09
N ASN A 208 12.00 0.70 -8.15
CA ASN A 208 12.86 -0.43 -8.57
C ASN A 208 14.08 0.00 -9.38
N ALA A 209 14.04 1.12 -10.12
CA ALA A 209 15.11 1.47 -11.06
C ALA A 209 16.08 2.57 -10.54
N ARG A 210 15.67 3.44 -9.61
CA ARG A 210 16.57 4.49 -9.11
C ARG A 210 17.23 4.17 -7.79
N GLN A 211 16.56 3.58 -6.80
CA GLN A 211 17.24 3.26 -5.54
C GLN A 211 18.11 2.00 -5.63
N SER A 212 17.72 1.01 -6.44
CA SER A 212 18.49 -0.23 -6.60
C SER A 212 19.71 -0.11 -7.52
N CYS A 213 19.74 0.89 -8.42
CA CYS A 213 20.84 1.09 -9.39
C CYS A 213 21.74 2.29 -9.10
N ILE A 214 21.51 3.08 -8.04
CA ILE A 214 22.42 4.18 -7.66
C ILE A 214 23.71 3.68 -6.98
N PHE A 215 23.81 2.38 -6.66
CA PHE A 215 25.01 1.78 -6.05
C PHE A 215 25.54 0.52 -6.75
N LEU A 216 25.26 0.37 -8.05
CA LEU A 216 26.09 -0.45 -8.97
C LEU A 216 26.83 0.49 -9.90
#